data_AF-A0A061RI65-F1
#
_entry.id   AF-A0A061RI65-F1
#
_cell.length_a   1.000
_cell.length_b   1.000
_cell.length_c   1.000
_cell.angle_alpha   90.00
_cell.angle_beta   90.00
_cell.angle_gamma   90.00
#
_symmetry.space_group_name_H-M   'P 1'
#
loop_
_entity.id
_entity.type
_entity.pdbx_description
1 polymer ?
#
loop_
_entity_poly.entity_id
_entity_poly.type
_entity_poly.pdbx_seq_one_letter_code
_entity_poly.pdbx_strand_id
1 'polypeptide(L)'
;MCCQLRTLADLREGLCEKCLLGRRFPLRYECERCGRLQCIPHPMWQYQDSPGSFSSTTWACHQMCGDYTRWRVTPADAEHIPPELCPGSWGRHSEWLATVREQSRQGPRSVLPRREAASDSSWWAAAAKGLQICVVALIVASLLGQG
;
A
#
# COMPACT_ATOMS: atom_id res chain seq x y z
N MET A 1 -9.86 -17.81 1.98
CA MET A 1 -10.79 -16.90 2.69
C MET A 1 -10.19 -16.58 4.05
N CYS A 2 -10.27 -15.32 4.49
CA CYS A 2 -9.83 -14.91 5.82
C CYS A 2 -10.80 -15.49 6.86
N CYS A 3 -10.35 -16.43 7.70
CA CYS A 3 -11.20 -17.06 8.72
C CYS A 3 -11.29 -16.25 10.03
N GLN A 4 -10.69 -15.06 10.10
CA GLN A 4 -10.75 -14.20 11.29
C GLN A 4 -11.90 -13.18 11.16
N LEU A 5 -12.69 -13.04 12.24
CA LEU A 5 -13.72 -12.02 12.42
C LEU A 5 -13.08 -10.63 12.55
N ARG A 6 -12.57 -10.08 11.44
CA ARG A 6 -11.95 -8.75 11.38
C ARG A 6 -12.55 -7.95 10.24
N THR A 7 -12.54 -6.63 10.39
CA THR A 7 -12.89 -5.70 9.32
C THR A 7 -12.06 -5.99 8.07
N LEU A 8 -12.74 -6.10 6.93
CA LEU A 8 -12.10 -6.30 5.64
C LEU A 8 -11.36 -5.01 5.25
N ALA A 9 -10.08 -5.13 4.90
CA ALA A 9 -9.28 -4.04 4.39
C ALA A 9 -9.39 -3.93 2.86
N ASP A 10 -9.61 -5.07 2.19
CA ASP A 10 -9.90 -5.14 0.77
C ASP A 10 -11.27 -5.83 0.57
N LEU A 11 -12.27 -5.03 0.20
CA LEU A 11 -13.64 -5.49 -0.04
C LEU A 11 -13.77 -6.31 -1.33
N ARG A 12 -12.88 -6.11 -2.30
CA ARG A 12 -12.91 -6.82 -3.58
C ARG A 12 -12.41 -8.24 -3.41
N GLU A 13 -11.29 -8.41 -2.72
CA GLU A 13 -10.67 -9.71 -2.48
C GLU A 13 -11.20 -10.40 -1.21
N GLY A 14 -11.96 -9.68 -0.38
CA GLY A 14 -12.51 -10.22 0.88
C GLY A 14 -11.42 -10.53 1.90
N LEU A 15 -10.39 -9.68 1.98
CA LEU A 15 -9.22 -9.90 2.85
C LEU A 15 -9.17 -8.88 3.99
N CYS A 16 -8.82 -9.37 5.19
CA CYS A 16 -8.40 -8.47 6.26
C CYS A 16 -6.98 -7.95 6.00
N GLU A 17 -6.58 -6.91 6.73
CA GLU A 17 -5.26 -6.29 6.62
C GLU A 17 -4.10 -7.29 6.77
N LYS A 18 -4.22 -8.24 7.71
CA LYS A 18 -3.17 -9.27 7.92
C LYS A 18 -3.06 -10.19 6.72
N CYS A 19 -4.16 -10.73 6.20
CA CYS A 19 -4.10 -11.59 5.02
C CYS A 19 -3.63 -10.84 3.77
N LEU A 20 -3.98 -9.55 3.64
CA LEU A 20 -3.44 -8.69 2.58
C LEU A 20 -1.92 -8.55 2.69
N LEU A 21 -1.40 -8.34 3.91
CA LEU A 21 0.04 -8.31 4.16
C LEU A 21 0.70 -9.66 3.85
N GLY A 22 0.14 -10.76 4.35
CA GLY A 22 0.65 -12.11 4.10
C GLY A 22 0.72 -12.46 2.61
N ARG A 23 -0.24 -12.01 1.80
CA ARG A 23 -0.20 -12.20 0.35
C ARG A 23 0.93 -11.43 -0.36
N ARG A 24 1.40 -10.31 0.20
CA ARG A 24 2.53 -9.55 -0.36
C ARG A 24 3.87 -10.26 -0.14
N PHE A 25 3.94 -11.14 0.85
CA PHE A 25 5.14 -11.90 1.21
C PHE A 25 4.82 -13.40 1.19
N PRO A 26 4.90 -14.07 0.02
CA PRO A 26 4.59 -15.49 -0.12
C PRO A 26 5.68 -16.36 0.50
N LEU A 27 5.75 -16.42 1.83
CA LEU A 27 6.75 -17.17 2.58
C LEU A 27 6.34 -18.64 2.77
N ARG A 28 7.35 -19.51 2.84
CA ARG A 28 7.20 -20.91 3.23
C ARG A 28 7.34 -21.05 4.74
N TYR A 29 6.49 -21.91 5.28
CA TYR A 29 6.49 -22.24 6.70
C TYR A 29 6.62 -23.73 6.89
N GLU A 30 7.38 -24.12 7.91
CA GLU A 30 7.52 -25.48 8.39
C GLU A 30 6.45 -25.79 9.43
N CYS A 31 5.78 -26.92 9.25
CA CYS A 31 4.80 -27.46 10.17
C CYS A 31 5.46 -28.07 11.41
N GLU A 32 5.03 -27.68 12.61
CA GLU A 32 5.52 -28.24 13.88
C GLU A 32 5.32 -29.76 14.00
N ARG A 33 4.23 -30.28 13.44
CA ARG A 33 3.86 -31.71 13.58
C ARG A 33 4.51 -32.62 12.54
N CYS A 34 4.51 -32.24 11.27
CA CYS A 34 4.98 -33.11 10.17
C CYS A 34 6.26 -32.62 9.48
N GLY A 35 6.81 -31.46 9.87
CA GLY A 35 8.02 -30.88 9.27
C GLY A 35 7.89 -30.44 7.80
N ARG A 36 6.72 -30.65 7.17
CA ARG A 36 6.51 -30.26 5.78
C ARG A 36 6.37 -28.75 5.63
N LEU A 37 6.76 -28.28 4.46
CA LEU A 37 6.66 -26.87 4.10
C LEU A 37 5.31 -26.56 3.45
N GLN A 38 4.75 -25.40 3.76
CA GLN A 38 3.53 -24.87 3.13
C GLN A 38 3.67 -23.35 2.95
N CYS A 39 3.26 -22.84 1.79
CA CYS A 39 3.06 -21.41 1.59
C CYS A 39 1.74 -21.00 2.25
N ILE A 40 1.78 -20.06 3.20
CA ILE A 40 0.61 -19.63 3.95
C ILE A 40 0.33 -18.15 3.63
N PRO A 41 -0.86 -17.81 3.07
CA PRO A 41 -1.22 -16.44 2.70
C PRO A 41 -1.65 -15.57 3.91
N HIS A 42 -1.13 -15.90 5.09
CA HIS A 42 -1.33 -15.19 6.35
C HIS A 42 0.04 -14.99 6.99
N PRO A 43 0.32 -13.82 7.60
CA PRO A 43 1.65 -13.48 8.09
C PRO A 43 1.93 -14.17 9.43
N MET A 44 2.11 -15.49 9.40
CA MET A 44 2.32 -16.31 10.60
C MET A 44 3.58 -15.94 11.36
N TRP A 45 4.58 -15.33 10.69
CA TRP A 45 5.80 -14.81 11.33
C TRP A 45 5.51 -13.77 12.41
N GLN A 46 4.39 -13.04 12.33
CA GLN A 46 4.04 -12.03 13.33
C GLN A 46 3.68 -12.61 14.70
N TYR A 47 3.44 -13.92 14.77
CA TYR A 47 3.11 -14.63 16.00
C TYR A 47 4.29 -15.45 16.55
N GLN A 48 5.50 -15.25 16.02
CA GLN A 48 6.72 -15.93 16.45
C GLN A 48 7.53 -15.06 17.39
N ASP A 49 8.01 -15.64 18.49
CA ASP A 49 8.86 -14.94 19.45
C ASP A 49 10.24 -14.66 18.86
N SER A 50 10.78 -15.60 18.08
CA SER A 50 12.03 -15.46 17.33
C SER A 50 11.92 -16.14 15.95
N PRO A 51 12.81 -15.83 14.98
CA PRO A 51 12.78 -16.47 13.65
C PRO A 51 12.86 -18.00 13.69
N GLY A 52 13.50 -18.55 14.72
CA GLY A 52 13.66 -19.99 14.93
C GLY A 52 12.51 -20.67 15.67
N SER A 53 11.52 -19.91 16.15
CA SER A 53 10.42 -20.42 16.98
C SER A 53 9.15 -20.74 16.17
N PHE A 54 8.35 -21.69 16.67
CA PHE A 54 7.00 -21.90 16.15
C PHE A 54 6.04 -20.82 16.66
N SER A 55 5.06 -20.47 15.82
CA SER A 55 4.07 -19.44 16.12
C SER A 55 3.21 -19.78 17.33
N SER A 56 2.80 -18.76 18.11
CA SER A 56 1.84 -18.91 19.21
C SER A 56 0.42 -19.24 18.74
N THR A 57 0.07 -18.82 17.53
CA THR A 57 -1.22 -19.10 16.87
C THR A 57 -1.09 -20.29 15.92
N THR A 58 -2.19 -21.01 15.72
CA THR A 58 -2.25 -22.16 14.79
C THR A 58 -2.82 -21.78 13.42
N TRP A 59 -2.46 -22.56 12.40
CA TRP A 59 -3.03 -22.51 11.06
C TRP A 59 -3.17 -23.92 10.48
N ALA A 60 -4.09 -24.10 9.52
CA ALA A 60 -4.38 -25.40 8.92
C ALA A 60 -3.20 -25.93 8.08
N CYS A 61 -2.83 -27.19 8.31
CA CYS A 61 -1.85 -27.93 7.53
C CYS A 61 -2.56 -28.76 6.44
N HIS A 62 -2.39 -28.35 5.20
CA HIS A 62 -2.94 -29.02 4.02
C HIS A 62 -1.95 -30.02 3.40
N GLN A 63 -0.79 -30.25 4.04
CA GLN A 63 0.26 -31.13 3.51
C GLN A 63 0.06 -32.59 3.90
N MET A 64 0.13 -32.90 5.20
CA MET A 64 -0.02 -34.27 5.71
C MET A 64 -0.97 -34.34 6.90
N CYS A 65 -0.92 -33.36 7.81
CA CYS A 65 -1.68 -33.46 9.06
C CYS A 65 -3.21 -33.36 8.84
N GLY A 66 -3.66 -32.56 7.88
CA GLY A 66 -5.10 -32.31 7.67
C GLY A 66 -5.78 -31.57 8.83
N ASP A 67 -5.00 -30.89 9.68
CA ASP A 67 -5.44 -30.29 10.94
C ASP A 67 -4.63 -29.02 11.26
N TYR A 68 -5.05 -28.27 12.27
CA TYR A 68 -4.38 -27.06 12.75
C TYR A 68 -3.11 -27.40 13.52
N THR A 69 -2.08 -26.59 13.30
CA THR A 69 -0.75 -26.74 13.90
C THR A 69 -0.04 -25.40 13.96
N ARG A 70 1.11 -25.32 14.63
CA ARG A 70 1.96 -24.14 14.66
C ARG A 70 2.96 -24.17 13.53
N TRP A 71 3.46 -22.99 13.19
CA TRP A 71 4.25 -22.77 11.99
C TRP A 71 5.48 -21.93 12.29
N ARG A 72 6.62 -22.35 11.75
CA ARG A 72 7.87 -21.59 11.77
C ARG A 72 8.18 -21.12 10.36
N VAL A 73 8.59 -19.86 10.16
CA VAL A 73 9.03 -19.42 8.82
C VAL A 73 10.37 -20.08 8.51
N THR A 74 10.61 -20.48 7.25
CA THR A 74 11.93 -21.04 6.93
C THR A 74 13.03 -20.00 7.13
N PRO A 75 14.25 -20.38 7.56
CA PRO A 75 15.34 -19.42 7.78
C PRO A 75 15.62 -18.55 6.55
N ALA A 76 15.65 -19.15 5.36
CA ALA A 76 15.85 -18.43 4.09
C ALA A 76 14.77 -17.37 3.84
N ASP A 77 13.51 -17.70 4.12
CA ASP A 77 12.40 -16.77 3.88
C ASP A 77 12.28 -15.71 5.01
N ALA A 78 12.80 -15.99 6.20
CA ALA A 78 12.82 -15.05 7.33
C ALA A 78 13.67 -13.81 7.04
N GLU A 79 14.79 -13.97 6.33
CA GLU A 79 15.70 -12.89 5.94
C GLU A 79 15.05 -11.90 4.97
N HIS A 80 14.08 -12.35 4.18
CA HIS A 80 13.34 -11.53 3.21
C HIS A 80 12.24 -10.67 3.85
N ILE A 81 11.93 -10.87 5.13
CA ILE A 81 10.97 -10.05 5.85
C ILE A 81 11.63 -8.70 6.18
N PRO A 82 11.02 -7.57 5.76
CA PRO A 82 11.52 -6.25 6.13
C PRO A 82 11.63 -6.09 7.66
N PRO A 83 12.73 -5.51 8.17
CA PRO A 83 12.95 -5.31 9.61
C PRO A 83 11.78 -4.65 10.35
N GLU A 84 11.09 -3.68 9.72
CA GLU A 84 9.93 -2.98 10.28
C GLU A 84 8.66 -3.83 10.40
N LEU A 85 8.61 -4.96 9.69
CA LEU A 85 7.50 -5.92 9.74
C LEU A 85 7.80 -7.11 10.65
N CYS A 86 9.02 -7.19 11.19
CA CYS A 86 9.41 -8.22 12.15
C CYS A 86 8.83 -7.91 13.54
N PRO A 87 8.42 -8.93 14.32
CA PRO A 87 8.11 -8.75 15.73
C PRO A 87 9.26 -8.07 16.47
N GLY A 88 8.94 -7.21 17.45
CA GLY A 88 9.95 -6.51 18.24
C GLY A 88 10.93 -7.46 18.94
N SER A 89 10.44 -8.64 19.34
CA SER A 89 11.23 -9.72 19.96
C SER A 89 12.32 -10.31 19.05
N TRP A 90 12.25 -10.09 17.73
CA TRP A 90 13.30 -10.53 16.79
C TRP A 90 14.55 -9.65 16.84
N GLY A 91 14.51 -8.50 17.53
CA GLY A 91 15.68 -7.63 17.70
C GLY A 91 16.11 -6.86 16.44
N ARG A 92 15.39 -6.97 15.32
CA ARG A 92 15.72 -6.30 14.05
C ARG A 92 15.30 -4.82 13.97
N HIS A 93 14.65 -4.32 15.02
CA HIS A 93 14.18 -2.94 15.07
C HIS A 93 15.33 -1.92 15.05
N SER A 94 16.49 -2.26 15.64
CA SER A 94 17.69 -1.41 15.61
C SER A 94 18.28 -1.28 14.20
N GLU A 95 18.27 -2.36 13.40
CA GLU A 95 18.68 -2.37 12.00
C GLU A 95 17.81 -1.43 11.15
N TRP A 96 16.50 -1.47 11.37
CA TRP A 96 15.55 -0.56 10.74
C TRP A 96 15.84 0.91 11.11
N LEU A 97 15.95 1.22 12.40
CA LEU A 97 16.23 2.58 12.87
C LEU A 97 17.56 3.12 12.33
N ALA A 98 18.59 2.27 12.20
CA ALA A 98 19.86 2.64 11.58
C ALA A 98 19.68 3.01 10.10
N THR A 99 18.91 2.21 9.36
CA THR A 99 18.59 2.45 7.94
C THR A 99 17.81 3.76 7.75
N VAL A 100 16.80 4.02 8.59
CA VAL A 100 16.00 5.27 8.54
C VAL A 100 16.86 6.50 8.85
N ARG A 101 17.76 6.40 9.84
CA ARG A 101 18.70 7.49 10.16
C ARG A 101 19.62 7.77 8.99
N GLU A 102 20.18 6.75 8.36
CA GLU A 102 21.07 6.91 7.21
C GLU A 102 20.32 7.55 6.02
N GLN A 103 19.11 7.08 5.70
CA GLN A 103 18.26 7.71 4.69
C GLN A 103 17.94 9.17 5.01
N SER A 104 17.73 9.51 6.29
CA SER A 104 17.50 10.88 6.73
C SER A 104 18.74 11.77 6.60
N ARG A 105 19.94 11.20 6.82
CA ARG A 105 21.23 11.90 6.65
C ARG A 105 21.54 12.19 5.19
N GLN A 106 21.07 11.35 4.29
CA GLN A 106 21.16 11.56 2.84
C GLN A 106 20.19 12.65 2.33
N GLY A 107 19.41 13.26 3.25
CA GLY A 107 18.43 14.29 2.98
C GLY A 107 17.20 13.76 2.24
N PRO A 108 16.09 14.49 2.20
CA PRO A 108 15.06 14.21 1.20
C PRO A 108 15.77 14.24 -0.17
N ARG A 109 15.69 13.16 -0.96
CA ARG A 109 15.93 13.28 -2.41
C ARG A 109 14.97 14.36 -2.84
N SER A 110 15.52 15.53 -3.13
CA SER A 110 14.76 16.64 -3.66
C SER A 110 14.26 16.16 -5.02
N VAL A 111 13.03 15.63 -5.05
CA VAL A 111 12.19 15.83 -6.20
C VAL A 111 11.87 17.33 -6.13
N LEU A 112 12.83 18.13 -6.59
CA LEU A 112 12.50 19.49 -6.98
C LEU A 112 11.36 19.32 -7.97
N PRO A 113 10.15 19.84 -7.71
CA PRO A 113 9.17 19.93 -8.77
C PRO A 113 9.88 20.72 -9.87
N ARG A 114 9.98 20.11 -11.06
CA ARG A 114 10.38 20.82 -12.26
C ARG A 114 9.52 22.08 -12.28
N ARG A 115 10.14 23.24 -12.02
CA ARG A 115 9.52 24.54 -12.32
C ARG A 115 9.37 24.56 -13.82
N GLU A 116 8.22 24.12 -14.30
CA GLU A 116 7.75 24.50 -15.63
C GLU A 116 7.46 26.00 -15.56
N ALA A 117 8.51 26.77 -15.84
CA ALA A 117 8.35 28.15 -16.26
C ALA A 117 7.73 28.13 -17.66
N ALA A 118 6.41 28.01 -17.71
CA ALA A 118 5.57 28.47 -18.81
C ALA A 118 4.47 29.27 -18.10
N SER A 119 4.57 30.60 -17.97
CA SER A 119 4.35 31.53 -19.07
C SER A 119 3.35 30.95 -20.06
N ASP A 120 2.08 30.90 -19.67
CA ASP A 120 0.98 31.21 -20.58
C ASP A 120 -0.26 31.61 -19.79
N SER A 121 -0.24 32.89 -19.43
CA SER A 121 -1.44 33.68 -19.17
C SER A 121 -2.38 33.65 -20.37
N SER A 122 -3.39 32.78 -20.38
CA SER A 122 -4.49 32.90 -21.36
C SER A 122 -5.86 32.34 -20.92
N TRP A 123 -6.13 32.13 -19.63
CA TRP A 123 -7.47 31.68 -19.20
C TRP A 123 -8.48 32.81 -18.88
N TRP A 124 -8.09 34.09 -18.97
CA TRP A 124 -9.04 35.22 -18.87
C TRP A 124 -9.45 35.83 -20.23
N ALA A 125 -8.80 35.46 -21.34
CA ALA A 125 -9.12 36.01 -22.67
C ALA A 125 -10.42 35.45 -23.30
N ALA A 126 -11.09 34.50 -22.63
CA ALA A 126 -12.41 33.99 -23.05
C ALA A 126 -13.59 34.63 -22.28
N ALA A 127 -13.35 35.53 -21.32
CA ALA A 127 -14.42 36.18 -20.55
C ALA A 127 -14.74 37.62 -21.00
N ALA A 128 -14.00 38.19 -21.96
CA ALA A 128 -14.17 39.58 -22.42
C ALA A 128 -14.69 39.75 -23.87
N LYS A 129 -15.20 38.68 -24.50
CA LYS A 129 -15.85 38.76 -25.83
C LYS A 129 -17.36 38.51 -25.82
N GLY A 130 -17.96 38.41 -24.63
CA GLY A 130 -19.42 38.27 -24.48
C GLY A 130 -20.20 39.60 -24.46
N LEU A 131 -19.53 40.76 -24.41
CA LEU A 131 -20.19 42.06 -24.22
C LEU A 131 -20.24 42.95 -25.49
N GLN A 132 -19.77 42.47 -26.64
CA GLN A 132 -19.68 43.30 -27.85
C GLN A 132 -20.71 42.95 -28.94
N ILE A 133 -21.54 41.92 -28.73
CA ILE A 133 -22.59 41.52 -29.67
C ILE A 133 -23.92 42.25 -29.38
N CYS A 134 -24.17 42.70 -28.15
CA CYS A 134 -25.43 43.36 -27.79
C CYS A 134 -25.54 44.84 -28.24
N VAL A 135 -24.42 45.54 -28.43
CA VAL A 135 -24.46 46.97 -28.82
C VAL A 135 -24.74 47.16 -30.32
N VAL A 136 -24.28 46.25 -31.19
CA VAL A 136 -24.51 46.35 -32.64
C VAL A 136 -25.97 46.00 -33.00
N ALA A 137 -26.60 45.07 -32.28
CA ALA A 137 -28.00 44.72 -32.52
C ALA A 137 -28.98 45.86 -32.16
N LEU A 138 -28.68 46.66 -31.14
CA LEU A 138 -29.50 47.81 -30.75
C LEU A 138 -29.39 48.98 -31.74
N ILE A 139 -28.21 49.21 -32.34
CA ILE A 139 -28.01 50.28 -33.33
C ILE A 139 -28.72 49.96 -34.66
N VAL A 140 -28.71 48.70 -35.10
CA VAL A 140 -29.40 48.29 -36.34
C VAL A 140 -30.93 48.30 -36.16
N ALA A 141 -31.45 47.98 -34.98
CA ALA A 141 -32.89 48.05 -34.71
C ALA A 141 -33.44 49.49 -34.67
N SER A 142 -32.64 50.48 -34.26
CA SER A 142 -33.07 51.90 -34.26
C SER A 142 -33.00 52.57 -35.64
N LEU A 143 -32.22 52.04 -36.59
CA LEU A 143 -32.09 52.60 -37.94
C LEU A 143 -33.08 52.00 -38.96
N LEU A 144 -33.78 50.92 -38.62
CA LEU A 144 -34.83 50.30 -39.46
C LEU A 144 -36.26 50.61 -38.99
N GLY A 145 -36.42 51.39 -37.91
CA GLY A 145 -37.72 51.78 -37.33
C GLY A 145 -38.16 53.22 -37.56
N GLN A 146 -37.44 54.00 -38.39
CA GLN A 146 -37.90 55.30 -38.89
C GLN A 146 -38.15 55.26 -40.40
N GLY A 147 -39.06 54.37 -40.80
CA GLY A 147 -39.74 54.38 -42.09
C GLY A 147 -41.23 54.51 -41.85
#